data_AF-A0A022QZ43-F1
#
_entry.id   AF-A0A022QZ43-F1
#
_cell.length_a   1.000
_cell.length_b   1.000
_cell.length_c   1.000
_cell.angle_alpha   90.00
_cell.angle_beta   90.00
_cell.angle_gamma   90.00
#
_symmetry.space_group_name_H-M   'P 1'
#
loop_
_entity.id
_entity.type
_entity.pdbx_description
1 polymer ?
#
loop_
_entity_poly.entity_id
_entity_poly.type
_entity_poly.pdbx_seq_one_letter_code
_entity_poly.pdbx_strand_id
1 'polypeptide(L)'
;MNEIREVAEAYYARATVDEKNSALDFFRSLDDNNDGTISHAEFRKLVDPSLSTDKLFKELDKNNDGTLDFNEVLALYYIQKCGARLCDVCRDILLTSYFSCLLCEKHLPYSFDLCCGCYGGGAFEHRHPPSKFIDN
;
A
#
# COMPACT_ATOMS: atom_id res chain seq x y z
N MET A 1 3.15 -8.03 2.55
CA MET A 1 1.92 -7.78 1.76
C MET A 1 0.70 -8.64 2.14
N ASN A 2 0.82 -9.88 2.63
CA ASN A 2 -0.37 -10.69 2.95
C ASN A 2 -1.37 -9.99 3.89
N GLU A 3 -0.88 -9.26 4.90
CA GLU A 3 -1.72 -8.48 5.83
C GLU A 3 -2.56 -7.42 5.10
N ILE A 4 -1.97 -6.63 4.19
CA ILE A 4 -2.72 -5.62 3.42
C ILE A 4 -3.77 -6.26 2.52
N ARG A 5 -3.49 -7.42 1.94
CA ARG A 5 -4.48 -8.14 1.12
C ARG A 5 -5.68 -8.55 1.95
N GLU A 6 -5.44 -9.15 3.12
CA GLU A 6 -6.50 -9.54 4.04
C GLU A 6 -7.34 -8.34 4.49
N VAL A 7 -6.69 -7.21 4.78
CA VAL A 7 -7.39 -5.96 5.12
C VAL A 7 -8.21 -5.43 3.94
N ALA A 8 -7.63 -5.41 2.73
CA ALA A 8 -8.32 -4.94 1.53
C ALA A 8 -9.54 -5.80 1.19
N GLU A 9 -9.41 -7.13 1.27
CA GLU A 9 -10.49 -8.09 1.12
C GLU A 9 -11.58 -7.89 2.18
N ALA A 10 -11.21 -7.71 3.45
CA ALA A 10 -12.17 -7.45 4.52
C ALA A 10 -12.91 -6.12 4.32
N TYR A 11 -12.21 -5.08 3.88
CA TYR A 11 -12.80 -3.77 3.58
C TYR A 11 -13.78 -3.89 2.41
N TYR A 12 -13.39 -4.56 1.33
CA TYR A 12 -14.24 -4.81 0.17
C TYR A 12 -15.45 -5.68 0.53
N ALA A 13 -15.30 -6.70 1.38
CA ALA A 13 -16.39 -7.56 1.81
C ALA A 13 -17.49 -6.77 2.57
N ARG A 14 -17.10 -5.74 3.32
CA ARG A 14 -18.00 -4.87 4.07
C ARG A 14 -18.41 -3.58 3.35
N ALA A 15 -17.85 -3.33 2.16
CA ALA A 15 -18.11 -2.16 1.35
C ALA A 15 -19.56 -2.12 0.86
N THR A 16 -20.09 -0.89 0.70
CA THR A 16 -21.38 -0.65 0.07
C THR A 16 -21.36 -1.02 -1.42
N VAL A 17 -22.53 -1.10 -2.06
CA VAL A 17 -22.63 -1.37 -3.51
C VAL A 17 -21.86 -0.32 -4.32
N ASP A 18 -22.00 0.95 -3.95
CA ASP A 18 -21.31 2.06 -4.61
C ASP A 18 -19.80 1.95 -4.46
N GLU A 19 -19.30 1.61 -3.27
CA GLU A 19 -17.86 1.44 -3.05
C GLU A 19 -17.27 0.25 -3.81
N LYS A 20 -18.04 -0.84 -3.95
CA LYS A 20 -17.64 -1.98 -4.78
C LYS A 20 -17.59 -1.59 -6.26
N ASN A 21 -18.57 -0.83 -6.72
CA ASN A 21 -18.57 -0.28 -8.08
C ASN A 21 -17.35 0.63 -8.31
N SER A 22 -16.98 1.49 -7.36
CA SER A 22 -15.77 2.30 -7.47
C SER A 22 -14.49 1.48 -7.59
N ALA A 23 -14.39 0.35 -6.88
CA ALA A 23 -13.24 -0.56 -7.01
C ALA A 23 -13.21 -1.24 -8.40
N LEU A 24 -14.37 -1.64 -8.92
CA LEU A 24 -14.51 -2.20 -10.27
C LEU A 24 -14.18 -1.17 -11.35
N ASP A 25 -14.63 0.07 -11.20
CA ASP A 25 -14.34 1.15 -12.14
C ASP A 25 -12.86 1.53 -12.09
N PHE A 26 -12.23 1.50 -10.91
CA PHE A 26 -10.78 1.63 -10.79
C PHE A 26 -10.04 0.52 -11.55
N PHE A 27 -10.41 -0.74 -11.35
CA PHE A 27 -9.83 -1.86 -12.09
C PHE A 27 -9.97 -1.68 -13.61
N ARG A 28 -11.16 -1.37 -14.10
CA ARG A 28 -11.43 -1.12 -15.53
C ARG A 28 -10.66 0.08 -16.09
N SER A 29 -10.35 1.07 -15.25
CA SER A 29 -9.56 2.22 -15.69
C SER A 29 -8.08 1.87 -15.91
N LEU A 30 -7.60 0.77 -15.32
CA LEU A 30 -6.25 0.24 -15.51
C LEU A 30 -6.18 -0.81 -16.64
N ASP A 31 -7.26 -1.56 -16.86
CA ASP A 31 -7.37 -2.61 -17.89
C ASP A 31 -7.63 -1.99 -19.29
N ASP A 32 -6.60 -1.36 -19.86
CA ASP A 32 -6.66 -0.60 -21.13
C ASP A 32 -7.04 -1.53 -22.30
N ASN A 33 -6.49 -2.75 -22.31
CA ASN A 33 -6.73 -3.73 -23.37
C ASN A 33 -8.00 -4.59 -23.15
N ASN A 34 -8.64 -4.50 -21.97
CA ASN A 34 -9.83 -5.25 -21.56
C ASN A 34 -9.63 -6.78 -21.60
N ASP A 35 -8.44 -7.25 -21.23
CA ASP A 35 -8.13 -8.68 -21.15
C ASP A 35 -8.53 -9.32 -19.82
N GLY A 36 -8.99 -8.50 -18.86
CA GLY A 36 -9.44 -8.93 -17.54
C GLY A 36 -8.31 -9.04 -16.52
N THR A 37 -7.11 -8.58 -16.85
CA THR A 37 -5.94 -8.50 -15.97
C THR A 37 -5.19 -7.19 -16.18
N ILE A 38 -4.37 -6.78 -15.22
CA ILE A 38 -3.52 -5.59 -15.38
C ILE A 38 -2.09 -6.02 -15.63
N SER A 39 -1.60 -5.79 -16.84
CA SER A 39 -0.20 -6.05 -17.17
C SER A 39 0.74 -5.06 -16.48
N HIS A 40 2.01 -5.44 -16.33
CA HIS A 40 3.04 -4.53 -15.82
C HIS A 40 3.16 -3.22 -16.62
N ALA A 41 2.88 -3.26 -17.92
CA ALA A 41 2.89 -2.08 -18.79
C ALA A 41 1.72 -1.14 -18.48
N GLU A 42 0.51 -1.68 -18.30
CA GLU A 42 -0.67 -0.92 -17.90
C GLU A 42 -0.52 -0.34 -16.51
N PHE A 43 -0.02 -1.13 -15.56
CA PHE A 43 0.29 -0.68 -14.21
C PHE A 43 1.22 0.53 -14.22
N ARG A 44 2.35 0.47 -14.95
CA ARG A 44 3.28 1.62 -15.05
C ARG A 44 2.70 2.83 -15.77
N LYS A 45 1.76 2.63 -16.69
CA LYS A 45 1.18 3.69 -17.52
C LYS A 45 0.04 4.43 -16.79
N LEU A 46 -0.76 3.71 -16.02
CA LEU A 46 -2.07 4.18 -15.54
C LEU A 46 -2.15 4.34 -14.02
N VAL A 47 -1.26 3.70 -13.26
CA VAL A 47 -1.15 3.94 -11.81
C VAL A 47 -0.33 5.18 -11.54
N ASP A 48 -0.64 5.87 -10.43
CA ASP A 48 0.13 7.04 -9.99
C ASP A 48 1.63 6.73 -9.96
N PRO A 49 2.50 7.61 -10.51
CA PRO A 49 3.94 7.37 -10.56
C PRO A 49 4.61 7.10 -9.22
N SER A 50 4.03 7.57 -8.11
CA SER A 50 4.53 7.29 -6.75
C SER A 50 4.30 5.84 -6.30
N LEU A 51 3.30 5.17 -6.88
CA LEU A 51 2.91 3.79 -6.56
C LEU A 51 3.30 2.81 -7.66
N SER A 52 3.55 3.28 -8.88
CA SER A 52 3.82 2.44 -10.07
C SER A 52 5.23 1.80 -10.09
N THR A 53 5.76 1.40 -8.94
CA THR A 53 7.10 0.80 -8.78
C THR A 53 7.09 -0.70 -9.05
N ASP A 54 8.17 -1.22 -9.63
CA ASP A 54 8.31 -2.67 -9.91
C ASP A 54 8.26 -3.51 -8.63
N LYS A 55 8.72 -2.94 -7.52
CA LYS A 55 8.65 -3.57 -6.21
C LYS A 55 7.20 -3.72 -5.77
N LEU A 56 6.38 -2.68 -5.91
CA LEU A 56 4.95 -2.77 -5.57
C LEU A 56 4.24 -3.76 -6.48
N PHE A 57 4.50 -3.72 -7.80
CA PHE A 57 3.89 -4.67 -8.73
C PHE A 57 4.19 -6.13 -8.34
N LYS A 58 5.47 -6.47 -8.14
CA LYS A 58 5.88 -7.82 -7.73
C LYS A 58 5.31 -8.23 -6.39
N GLU A 59 5.20 -7.28 -5.47
CA GLU A 59 4.57 -7.58 -4.21
C GLU A 59 3.09 -7.89 -4.42
N LEU A 60 2.37 -7.13 -5.28
CA LEU A 60 0.92 -7.26 -5.61
C LEU A 60 0.58 -8.51 -6.42
N ASP A 61 1.45 -8.93 -7.33
CA ASP A 61 1.36 -10.16 -8.12
C ASP A 61 1.67 -11.37 -7.22
N LYS A 62 0.64 -11.89 -6.55
CA LYS A 62 0.78 -12.95 -5.55
C LYS A 62 1.07 -14.28 -6.21
N ASN A 63 0.36 -14.55 -7.30
CA ASN A 63 0.44 -15.82 -8.00
C ASN A 63 1.68 -15.87 -8.94
N ASN A 64 2.36 -14.73 -9.12
CA ASN A 64 3.54 -14.56 -9.98
C ASN A 64 3.25 -14.91 -11.45
N ASP A 65 2.04 -14.62 -11.92
CA ASP A 65 1.66 -14.85 -13.32
C ASP A 65 2.07 -13.69 -14.25
N GLY A 66 2.61 -12.60 -13.69
CA GLY A 66 3.08 -11.44 -14.42
C GLY A 66 1.99 -10.40 -14.72
N THR A 67 0.78 -10.61 -14.21
CA THR A 67 -0.37 -9.72 -14.30
C THR A 67 -1.00 -9.53 -12.92
N LEU A 68 -1.92 -8.57 -12.80
CA LEU A 68 -2.71 -8.40 -11.57
C LEU A 68 -4.17 -8.69 -11.87
N ASP A 69 -4.74 -9.67 -11.16
CA ASP A 69 -6.18 -9.92 -11.20
C ASP A 69 -6.96 -8.91 -10.34
N PHE A 70 -8.30 -8.97 -10.41
CA PHE A 70 -9.15 -8.05 -9.65
C PHE A 70 -8.90 -8.09 -8.14
N ASN A 71 -8.66 -9.27 -7.56
CA ASN A 71 -8.42 -9.40 -6.12
C ASN A 71 -7.05 -8.81 -5.74
N GLU A 72 -6.04 -8.96 -6.59
CA GLU A 72 -4.73 -8.35 -6.38
C GLU A 72 -4.79 -6.82 -6.50
N VAL A 73 -5.61 -6.29 -7.41
CA VAL A 73 -5.85 -4.86 -7.54
C VAL A 73 -6.63 -4.28 -6.35
N LEU A 74 -7.41 -5.07 -5.59
CA LEU A 74 -8.05 -4.58 -4.36
C LEU A 74 -7.03 -4.03 -3.35
N ALA A 75 -5.86 -4.66 -3.24
CA ALA A 75 -4.79 -4.17 -2.38
C ALA A 75 -4.26 -2.81 -2.85
N LEU A 76 -4.04 -2.65 -4.17
CA LEU A 76 -3.65 -1.37 -4.76
C LEU A 76 -4.71 -0.29 -4.52
N TYR A 77 -5.98 -0.61 -4.78
CA TYR A 77 -7.11 0.29 -4.57
C TYR A 77 -7.23 0.70 -3.10
N TYR A 78 -7.04 -0.24 -2.17
CA TYR A 78 -7.03 0.05 -0.73
C TYR A 78 -5.90 0.99 -0.34
N ILE A 79 -4.67 0.74 -0.84
CA ILE A 79 -3.51 1.61 -0.61
C ILE A 79 -3.78 3.03 -1.12
N GLN A 80 -4.36 3.15 -2.32
CA GLN A 80 -4.68 4.45 -2.91
C GLN A 80 -5.82 5.18 -2.17
N LYS A 81 -6.85 4.45 -1.72
CA LYS A 81 -8.00 5.02 -0.99
C LYS A 81 -7.65 5.44 0.43
N CYS A 82 -6.91 4.61 1.17
CA CYS A 82 -6.58 4.85 2.57
C CYS A 82 -5.28 5.66 2.77
N GLY A 83 -4.51 5.86 1.69
CA GLY A 83 -3.22 6.53 1.72
C GLY A 83 -2.09 5.54 2.02
N ALA A 84 -1.12 5.48 1.12
CA ALA A 84 0.10 4.72 1.35
C ALA A 84 0.93 5.39 2.45
N ARG A 85 1.17 4.67 3.55
CA ARG A 85 2.20 5.06 4.51
C ARG A 85 3.57 4.75 3.90
N LEU A 86 4.48 5.70 3.96
CA LEU A 86 5.86 5.54 3.48
C LEU A 86 6.80 5.58 4.67
N CYS A 87 7.89 4.82 4.59
CA CYS A 87 8.99 4.93 5.53
C CYS A 87 9.61 6.33 5.42
N ASP A 88 9.71 7.07 6.52
CA ASP A 88 10.32 8.41 6.54
C ASP A 88 11.81 8.41 6.20
N VAL A 89 12.47 7.26 6.28
CA VAL A 89 13.91 7.10 6.00
C VAL A 89 14.15 6.61 4.58
N CYS A 90 13.74 5.39 4.25
CA CYS A 90 14.02 4.80 2.95
C CYS A 90 12.97 5.11 1.87
N ARG A 91 11.86 5.77 2.23
CA ARG A 91 10.74 6.11 1.34
C ARG A 91 10.02 4.91 0.71
N ASP A 92 10.35 3.69 1.14
CA ASP A 92 9.59 2.50 0.75
C ASP A 92 8.18 2.52 1.35
N ILE A 93 7.22 1.96 0.62
CA ILE A 93 5.85 1.77 1.09
C ILE A 93 5.85 0.78 2.27
N LEU A 94 5.14 1.14 3.34
CA LEU A 94 4.97 0.32 4.53
C LEU A 94 3.85 -0.69 4.29
N LEU A 95 4.20 -1.80 3.64
CA LEU A 95 3.28 -2.85 3.17
C LEU A 95 3.09 -4.03 4.15
N THR A 96 3.80 -3.98 5.26
CA THR A 96 3.86 -4.97 6.33
C THR A 96 3.90 -4.23 7.65
N SER A 97 3.91 -4.96 8.76
CA SER A 97 4.14 -4.37 10.08
C SER A 97 5.25 -3.32 10.05
N TYR A 98 4.98 -2.16 10.64
CA TYR A 98 5.85 -1.00 10.63
C TYR A 98 5.83 -0.33 12.00
N PHE A 99 6.73 0.62 12.24
CA PHE A 99 6.83 1.32 13.51
C PHE A 99 6.42 2.78 13.34
N SER A 100 5.48 3.26 14.15
CA SER A 100 5.06 4.66 14.17
C SER A 100 5.35 5.31 15.51
N CYS A 101 5.81 6.55 15.47
CA CYS A 101 5.96 7.33 16.70
C CYS A 101 4.60 7.84 17.22
N LEU A 102 4.14 7.31 18.37
CA LEU A 102 2.91 7.72 19.03
C LEU A 102 2.82 9.21 19.34
N LEU A 103 3.95 9.86 19.61
CA LEU A 103 3.98 11.28 19.91
C LEU A 103 3.79 12.13 18.65
N CYS A 104 4.29 11.68 17.50
CA CYS A 104 4.05 12.32 16.23
C CYS A 104 2.59 12.15 15.78
N GLU A 105 2.04 10.93 15.85
CA GLU A 105 0.66 10.68 15.44
C GLU A 105 -0.37 11.53 16.20
N LYS A 106 -0.10 11.91 17.45
CA LYS A 106 -0.95 12.84 18.24
C LYS A 106 -1.00 14.26 17.66
N HIS A 107 -0.04 14.65 16.83
CA HIS A 107 0.08 15.96 16.22
C HIS A 107 -0.12 15.85 14.69
N LEU A 108 -1.30 15.36 14.28
CA LEU A 108 -1.72 15.34 12.88
C LEU A 108 -1.45 16.69 12.20
N PRO A 109 -0.99 16.69 10.93
CA PRO A 109 -0.89 15.55 10.01
C PRO A 109 0.44 14.79 10.05
N TYR A 110 1.32 15.04 11.03
CA TYR A 110 2.69 14.53 11.00
C TYR A 110 2.82 13.18 11.71
N SER A 111 2.88 12.07 10.98
CA SER A 111 3.39 10.81 11.51
C SER A 111 4.91 10.71 11.30
N PHE A 112 5.55 9.79 12.03
CA PHE A 112 6.91 9.37 11.73
C PHE A 112 6.93 7.85 11.73
N ASP A 113 6.92 7.29 10.53
CA ASP A 113 6.66 5.89 10.24
C ASP A 113 7.92 5.24 9.65
N LEU A 114 8.30 4.07 10.16
CA LEU A 114 9.54 3.37 9.82
C LEU A 114 9.25 1.91 9.45
N CYS A 115 9.87 1.43 8.39
CA CYS A 115 9.87 -0.01 8.12
C CYS A 115 10.72 -0.76 9.17
N CYS A 116 10.46 -2.06 9.35
CA CYS A 116 11.21 -2.90 10.29
C CYS A 116 12.73 -2.83 10.10
N GLY A 117 13.20 -2.73 8.85
CA GLY A 117 14.63 -2.61 8.55
C GLY A 117 15.23 -1.28 9.04
N CYS A 118 14.56 -0.16 8.80
CA CYS A 118 15.04 1.16 9.24
C CYS A 118 14.94 1.30 10.77
N TYR A 119 13.88 0.79 11.38
CA TYR A 119 13.74 0.79 12.83
C TYR A 119 14.80 -0.09 13.51
N GLY A 120 14.93 -1.36 13.07
CA GLY A 120 15.90 -2.30 13.63
C GLY A 120 17.36 -1.92 13.36
N GLY A 121 17.64 -1.21 12.27
CA GLY A 121 18.96 -0.67 11.96
C GLY A 121 19.37 0.53 12.81
N GLY A 122 18.42 1.20 13.49
CA GLY A 122 18.68 2.28 14.44
C GLY A 122 19.28 3.57 13.85
N ALA A 123 19.44 3.65 12.52
CA ALA A 123 20.06 4.78 11.83
C ALA A 123 19.01 5.80 11.34
N PHE A 124 18.18 6.31 12.27
CA PHE A 124 17.21 7.36 11.97
C PHE A 124 17.31 8.50 12.97
N GLU A 125 17.32 9.74 12.50
CA GLU A 125 17.31 10.92 13.36
C GLU A 125 15.87 11.33 13.65
N HIS A 126 15.43 11.08 14.90
CA HIS A 126 14.09 11.43 15.34
C HIS A 126 14.13 12.03 16.76
N ARG A 127 13.28 13.03 17.03
CA ARG A 127 13.30 13.79 18.30
C ARG A 127 12.81 12.98 19.51
N HIS A 128 12.00 11.95 19.28
CA HIS A 128 11.45 11.11 20.34
C HIS A 128 12.25 9.82 20.49
N PRO A 129 12.40 9.31 21.72
CA PRO A 129 13.15 8.08 21.95
C PRO A 129 12.40 6.86 21.36
N PRO A 130 13.12 5.76 21.04
CA PRO A 130 12.52 4.52 20.50
C PRO A 130 11.38 3.95 21.35
N SER A 131 11.36 4.19 22.66
CA SER A 131 10.28 3.77 23.57
C SER A 131 8.92 4.44 23.31
N LYS A 132 8.85 5.38 22.36
CA LYS A 132 7.62 6.02 21.91
C LYS A 132 7.13 5.50 20.57
N PHE A 133 7.82 4.54 19.98
CA PHE A 133 7.37 3.85 18.78
C PHE A 133 6.51 2.65 19.18
N ILE A 134 5.46 2.42 18.39
CA ILE A 134 4.64 1.20 18.45
C ILE A 134 4.71 0.50 17.11
N ASP A 135 4.57 -0.82 17.13
CA ASP A 135 4.27 -1.60 15.94
C ASP A 135 2.81 -1.38 15.51
N ASN A 136 2.61 -1.24 14.20
CA ASN A 136 1.32 -1.11 13.50
C ASN A 136 1.28 -2.08 12.32
#